data_AF-A0A3C1ZFY1-F1
#
_entry.id   AF-A0A3C1ZFY1-F1
#
_cell.length_a   1.000
_cell.length_b   1.000
_cell.length_c   1.000
_cell.angle_alpha   90.00
_cell.angle_beta   90.00
_cell.angle_gamma   90.00
#
_symmetry.space_group_name_H-M   'P 1'
#
loop_
_entity.id
_entity.type
_entity.pdbx_description
1 polymer ?
#
loop_
_entity_poly.entity_id
_entity_poly.type
_entity_poly.pdbx_seq_one_letter_code
_entity_poly.pdbx_strand_id
1 'polypeptide(L)' 'MPTLQVRELPEDVYNQLSYLAEKEHRSLAQQTVVLLKEGIRSKLKAKERRRLLLEKAHELELSAVDLPDPVVLIREDRER' A
#
# COMPACT_ATOMS: atom_id res chain seq x y z
N MET A 1 -6.73 22.32 -18.89
CA MET A 1 -6.36 21.39 -17.81
C MET A 1 -7.45 20.33 -17.71
N PRO A 2 -7.14 19.03 -17.65
CA PRO A 2 -8.17 18.02 -17.42
C PRO A 2 -8.78 18.22 -16.02
N THR A 3 -10.10 18.13 -15.92
CA THR A 3 -10.83 18.24 -14.65
C THR A 3 -11.22 16.84 -14.18
N LEU A 4 -10.96 16.55 -12.90
CA LEU A 4 -11.45 15.35 -12.24
C LEU A 4 -12.67 15.72 -11.38
N GLN A 5 -13.79 15.05 -11.61
CA GLN A 5 -14.99 15.17 -10.77
C GLN A 5 -15.22 13.85 -10.04
N VAL A 6 -15.33 13.92 -8.72
CA VAL A 6 -15.71 12.78 -7.88
C VAL A 6 -17.19 12.96 -7.51
N ARG A 7 -18.02 11.96 -7.84
CA ARG A 7 -19.45 11.96 -7.47
C ARG A 7 -19.64 11.19 -6.18
N GLU A 8 -20.66 11.57 -5.41
CA GLU A 8 -21.06 10.88 -4.17
C GLU A 8 -19.89 10.71 -3.19
N LEU A 9 -19.09 11.77 -3.03
CA LEU A 9 -17.97 11.75 -2.09
C LEU A 9 -18.52 11.59 -0.66
N PRO A 10 -18.08 10.55 0.08
CA PRO A 10 -18.50 10.37 1.46
C PRO A 10 -18.18 11.60 2.31
N GLU A 11 -19.11 11.97 3.20
CA GLU A 11 -19.01 13.18 4.03
C GLU A 11 -17.77 13.14 4.94
N ASP A 12 -17.45 11.98 5.51
CA ASP A 12 -16.26 11.77 6.34
C ASP A 12 -14.97 12.06 5.57
N VAL A 13 -14.90 11.65 4.30
CA VAL A 13 -13.74 11.91 3.43
C VAL A 13 -13.64 13.40 3.11
N TYR A 14 -14.75 14.05 2.79
CA TYR A 14 -14.78 15.50 2.55
C TYR A 14 -14.29 16.31 3.76
N ASN A 15 -14.76 15.93 4.96
CA ASN A 15 -14.39 16.60 6.21
C ASN A 15 -12.90 16.44 6.52
N GLN A 16 -12.36 15.23 6.36
CA GLN A 16 -10.92 15.00 6.54
C GLN A 16 -10.07 15.77 5.52
N LEU A 17 -10.51 15.81 4.25
CA LEU A 17 -9.82 16.55 3.20
C LEU A 17 -9.81 18.06 3.48
N SER A 18 -10.95 18.60 3.93
CA SER A 18 -11.09 20.01 4.29
C SER A 18 -10.22 20.39 5.49
N TYR A 19 -10.22 19.57 6.54
CA TYR A 19 -9.36 19.76 7.70
C TYR A 19 -7.88 19.80 7.32
N LEU A 20 -7.42 18.86 6.48
CA LEU A 20 -6.03 18.85 6.00
C LEU A 20 -5.71 20.06 5.12
N ALA A 21 -6.65 20.50 4.30
CA ALA A 21 -6.46 21.68 3.45
C ALA A 21 -6.29 22.96 4.29
N GLU A 22 -7.12 23.14 5.32
CA GLU A 22 -7.00 24.26 6.26
C GLU A 22 -5.67 24.24 7.02
N LYS A 23 -5.30 23.08 7.58
CA LYS A 23 -4.06 22.88 8.33
C LYS A 23 -2.81 23.19 7.51
N GLU A 24 -2.83 22.85 6.21
CA GLU A 24 -1.72 23.06 5.29
C GLU A 24 -1.80 24.43 4.56
N HIS A 25 -2.79 25.26 4.89
CA HIS A 25 -3.05 26.56 4.25
C HIS A 25 -3.17 26.44 2.72
N ARG A 26 -3.89 25.43 2.24
CA ARG A 26 -4.11 25.13 0.82
C ARG A 26 -5.58 25.17 0.47
N SER A 27 -5.87 25.38 -0.82
CA SER A 27 -7.22 25.14 -1.31
C SER A 27 -7.54 23.64 -1.31
N LEU A 28 -8.82 23.29 -1.24
CA LEU A 28 -9.27 21.89 -1.28
C LEU A 28 -8.75 21.16 -2.52
N ALA A 29 -8.76 21.84 -3.68
CA ALA A 29 -8.24 21.30 -4.93
C ALA A 29 -6.72 21.03 -4.87
N GLN A 30 -5.95 21.95 -4.30
CA GLN A 30 -4.50 21.76 -4.11
C GLN A 30 -4.21 20.59 -3.19
N GLN A 31 -4.90 20.52 -2.05
CA GLN A 31 -4.71 19.42 -1.09
C GLN A 31 -5.12 18.07 -1.69
N THR A 32 -6.19 18.04 -2.50
CA THR A 32 -6.62 16.84 -3.24
C THR A 32 -5.51 16.35 -4.17
N VAL A 33 -4.87 17.26 -4.93
CA VAL A 33 -3.77 16.90 -5.84
C VAL A 33 -2.57 16.34 -5.06
N VAL A 34 -2.25 16.90 -3.89
CA VAL A 34 -1.16 16.41 -3.04
C VAL A 34 -1.44 14.98 -2.58
N LEU A 35 -2.61 14.73 -1.99
CA LEU A 35 -2.98 13.40 -1.49
C LEU A 35 -3.06 12.35 -2.61
N LEU A 36 -3.57 12.73 -3.79
CA LEU A 36 -3.59 11.83 -4.95
C LEU A 36 -2.16 11.44 -5.38
N LYS A 37 -1.23 12.40 -5.43
CA LYS A 37 0.18 12.13 -5.77
C LYS A 37 0.84 11.21 -4.75
N GLU A 38 0.61 11.46 -3.46
CA GLU A 38 1.15 10.64 -2.38
C GLU A 38 0.59 9.21 -2.41
N GLY A 39 -0.72 9.08 -2.62
CA GLY A 39 -1.39 7.78 -2.77
C GLY A 39 -0.86 6.97 -3.96
N ILE A 40 -0.69 7.61 -5.13
CA ILE A 40 -0.10 6.97 -6.32
C ILE A 40 1.33 6.52 -6.03
N ARG A 41 2.17 7.41 -5.46
CA ARG A 41 3.56 7.09 -5.12
C ARG A 41 3.65 5.93 -4.13
N SER A 42 2.77 5.90 -3.12
CA SER A 42 2.71 4.83 -2.13
C SER A 42 2.35 3.48 -2.79
N LYS A 43 1.33 3.45 -3.66
CA LYS A 43 0.94 2.24 -4.39
C LYS A 43 2.05 1.73 -5.32
N LEU A 44 2.71 2.63 -6.06
CA LEU A 44 3.81 2.26 -6.96
C LEU A 44 5.01 1.71 -6.18
N LYS A 45 5.42 2.36 -5.08
CA LYS A 45 6.48 1.85 -4.20
C LYS A 45 6.16 0.48 -3.60
N ALA A 46 4.91 0.23 -3.21
CA ALA A 46 4.50 -1.07 -2.69
C ALA A 46 4.61 -2.17 -3.75
N LYS A 47 4.20 -1.90 -4.99
CA LYS A 47 4.33 -2.83 -6.11
C LYS A 47 5.79 -3.13 -6.43
N GLU A 48 6.63 -2.10 -6.49
CA GLU A 48 8.06 -2.26 -6.78
C GLU A 48 8.81 -3.00 -5.67
N ARG A 49 8.53 -2.68 -4.39
CA ARG A 49 9.04 -3.45 -3.26
C ARG A 49 8.62 -4.92 -3.32
N ARG A 50 7.36 -5.20 -3.66
CA ARG A 50 6.86 -6.57 -3.80
C ARG A 50 7.59 -7.30 -4.93
N ARG A 51 7.80 -6.65 -6.08
CA ARG A 51 8.57 -7.21 -7.19
C ARG A 51 9.99 -7.58 -6.75
N LEU A 52 10.70 -6.65 -6.11
CA LEU A 52 12.06 -6.88 -5.62
C LEU A 52 12.14 -8.03 -4.60
N LEU A 53 11.15 -8.16 -3.72
CA LEU A 53 11.09 -9.29 -2.79
C LEU A 53 10.89 -10.63 -3.51
N LEU A 54 10.04 -10.67 -4.54
CA LEU A 54 9.81 -11.88 -5.34
C LEU A 54 11.05 -12.24 -6.18
N GLU A 55 11.73 -11.26 -6.76
CA GLU A 55 13.00 -11.45 -7.48
C GLU A 55 14.05 -12.04 -6.54
N LYS A 56 14.24 -11.46 -5.35
CA LYS A 56 15.16 -12.00 -4.33
C LYS A 56 14.78 -13.41 -3.88
N ALA A 57 13.50 -13.69 -3.70
CA ALA A 57 13.04 -15.03 -3.33
C ALA A 57 13.34 -16.06 -4.43
N HIS A 58 13.27 -15.64 -5.70
CA HIS A 58 13.63 -16.47 -6.84
C HIS A 58 15.15 -16.71 -6.94
N GLU A 59 15.96 -15.67 -6.68
CA GLU A 59 17.43 -15.75 -6.64
C GLU A 59 17.96 -16.65 -5.52
N LEU A 60 17.19 -16.88 -4.45
CA LEU A 60 17.59 -17.78 -3.37
C LEU A 60 17.62 -19.27 -3.77
N GLU A 61 17.23 -19.61 -5.01
CA GLU A 61 17.24 -20.98 -5.57
C GLU A 61 16.77 -22.04 -4.55
N LEU A 62 15.74 -21.70 -3.76
CA LEU A 62 15.25 -22.58 -2.70
C LEU A 62 14.64 -23.81 -3.35
N SER A 63 15.41 -24.89 -3.38
CA SER A 63 14.94 -26.20 -3.75
C SER A 63 13.82 -26.61 -2.79
N ALA A 64 12.60 -26.73 -3.31
CA ALA A 64 11.45 -27.20 -2.54
C ALA A 64 11.60 -28.66 -2.07
N VAL A 65 12.68 -29.34 -2.46
CA VAL A 65 12.92 -30.76 -2.21
C VAL A 65 13.35 -31.04 -0.77
N ASP A 66 13.95 -30.07 -0.07
CA ASP A 66 14.48 -30.24 1.30
C ASP A 66 13.67 -29.50 2.39
N LEU A 67 12.51 -28.93 2.03
CA LEU A 67 11.65 -28.27 3.02
C LEU A 67 10.83 -29.33 3.79
N PRO A 68 10.79 -29.28 5.13
CA PRO A 68 9.93 -30.16 5.92
C PRO A 68 8.47 -29.97 5.54
N ASP A 69 7.66 -31.02 5.70
CA ASP A 69 6.21 -30.91 5.55
C ASP A 69 5.68 -29.76 6.43
N PRO A 70 4.91 -28.80 5.87
CA PRO A 70 4.32 -27.71 6.63
C PRO A 70 3.58 -28.14 7.90
N VAL A 71 3.01 -29.35 7.90
CA VAL A 71 2.33 -29.93 9.08
C VAL A 71 3.31 -30.21 10.22
N VAL A 72 4.54 -30.62 9.92
CA VAL A 72 5.60 -30.85 10.92
C VAL A 72 6.01 -29.53 11.56
N LEU A 73 6.19 -28.48 10.75
CA LEU A 73 6.58 -27.15 11.23
C LEU A 73 5.53 -26.54 12.17
N ILE A 74 4.23 -26.68 11.85
CA ILE A 74 3.14 -26.17 12.69
C ILE A 74 3.03 -26.95 14.02
N ARG A 75 3.34 -28.26 14.01
CA ARG A 75 3.34 -29.07 15.23
C ARG A 75 4.48 -28.70 16.17
N GLU A 76 5.70 -28.53 15.65
CA GLU A 76 6.86 -28.10 16.45
C GLU A 76 6.64 -26.75 17.16
N ASP A 77 6.03 -25.79 16.46
CA ASP A 77 5.75 -24.46 17.03
C ASP A 77 4.68 -24.50 18.14
N ARG A 78 3.78 -25.49 18.11
CA ARG A 78 2.72 -25.67 19.12
C ARG A 78 3.19 -26.38 20.39
N GLU A 79 4.29 -27.14 20.32
CA GLU A 79 4.85 -27.89 21.45
C GLU A 79 6.00 -27.16 22.17
N ARG A 80 6.39 -25.97 21.70
CA ARG A 80 7.30 -25.03 22.38
C ARG A 80 6.56 -24.09 23.33
#